data_AF-M3IG81-F1
#
_entry.id   AF-M3IG81-F1
#
_cell.length_a   1.000
_cell.length_b   1.000
_cell.length_c   1.000
_cell.angle_alpha   90.00
_cell.angle_beta   90.00
_cell.angle_gamma   90.00
#
_symmetry.space_group_name_H-M   'P 1'
#
loop_
_entity.id
_entity.type
_entity.pdbx_description
1 polymer ?
#
loop_
_entity_poly.entity_id
_entity_poly.type
_entity_poly.pdbx_seq_one_letter_code
_entity_poly.pdbx_strand_id
1 'polypeptide(L)'
;TITASIGGTATVIVDNPYHTTTTVTSYWTGGITTTTTRIYPSNSVDTVIVEVPRPNPTRTVTTFWTGLTPTTITQTNRPLNTDTVIVQFPNNPTVTTTIFGTVTTATTTTITTTPLGTDSVIVIEPPNPTVTTTIFGSVTAPTTQTFTE
;
A
#
# COMPACT_ATOMS: atom_id res chain seq x y z
N THR A 1 47.55 8.49 -37.84
CA THR A 1 48.63 9.48 -37.84
C THR A 1 48.42 10.42 -39.01
N ILE A 2 48.52 11.73 -38.81
CA ILE A 2 48.56 12.68 -39.94
C ILE A 2 50.05 12.95 -40.20
N THR A 3 50.54 12.64 -41.40
CA THR A 3 51.93 12.88 -41.78
C THR A 3 52.15 14.34 -42.12
N ALA A 4 53.15 14.97 -41.49
CA ALA A 4 53.64 16.30 -41.83
C ALA A 4 54.86 16.21 -42.76
N SER A 5 55.12 17.28 -43.52
CA SER A 5 56.32 17.44 -44.35
C SER A 5 57.60 17.44 -43.50
N ILE A 6 58.73 17.04 -44.09
CA ILE A 6 60.04 17.01 -43.43
C ILE A 6 60.35 18.40 -42.83
N GLY A 7 60.51 18.44 -41.49
CA GLY A 7 60.71 19.67 -40.71
C GLY A 7 59.46 20.23 -40.02
N GLY A 8 58.28 19.64 -40.24
CA GLY A 8 57.04 20.00 -39.53
C GLY A 8 56.79 19.15 -38.28
N THR A 9 56.02 19.68 -37.33
CA THR A 9 55.55 18.94 -36.16
C THR A 9 54.49 17.92 -36.60
N ALA A 10 54.77 16.63 -36.45
CA ALA A 10 53.77 15.59 -36.67
C ALA A 10 52.79 15.52 -35.49
N THR A 11 51.49 15.54 -35.76
CA THR A 11 50.45 15.31 -34.75
C THR A 11 50.11 13.83 -34.70
N VAL A 12 50.39 13.19 -33.56
CA VAL A 12 49.91 11.83 -33.27
C VAL A 12 48.54 11.96 -32.61
N ILE A 13 47.49 11.59 -33.34
CA ILE A 13 46.17 11.37 -32.76
C ILE A 13 46.21 9.95 -32.18
N VAL A 14 46.26 9.85 -30.85
CA VAL A 14 45.99 8.60 -30.13
C VAL A 14 44.50 8.60 -29.84
N ASP A 15 43.74 7.81 -30.59
CA ASP A 15 42.36 7.51 -30.21
C ASP A 15 42.43 6.51 -29.06
N ASN A 16 42.22 6.97 -27.83
CA ASN A 16 42.23 6.09 -26.67
C ASN A 16 40.98 5.20 -26.78
N PRO A 17 41.11 3.86 -26.76
CA PRO A 17 39.98 2.97 -26.98
C PRO A 17 38.87 3.31 -25.98
N TYR A 18 37.63 3.32 -26.49
CA TYR A 18 36.41 3.50 -25.69
C TYR A 18 36.50 2.61 -24.46
N HIS A 19 36.69 3.21 -23.29
CA HIS A 19 36.81 2.45 -22.06
C HIS A 19 35.43 1.97 -21.68
N THR A 20 35.25 0.66 -21.52
CA THR A 20 33.98 0.15 -21.02
C THR A 20 33.80 0.61 -19.58
N THR A 21 32.61 1.10 -19.22
CA THR A 21 32.32 1.57 -17.88
C THR A 21 31.36 0.62 -17.17
N THR A 22 31.65 0.30 -15.91
CA THR A 22 30.72 -0.41 -15.01
C THR A 22 30.29 0.49 -13.86
N THR A 23 29.07 0.30 -13.36
CA THR A 23 28.53 1.07 -12.24
C THR A 23 28.30 0.15 -11.05
N VAL A 24 28.88 0.53 -9.91
CA VAL A 24 28.65 -0.14 -8.62
C VAL A 24 27.88 0.81 -7.72
N THR A 25 26.76 0.34 -7.18
CA THR A 25 25.93 1.11 -6.25
C THR A 25 25.90 0.43 -4.89
N SER A 26 26.29 1.15 -3.84
CA SER A 26 26.36 0.63 -2.48
C SER A 26 25.84 1.63 -1.45
N TYR A 27 25.53 1.11 -0.27
CA TYR A 27 25.20 1.94 0.88
C TYR A 27 26.46 2.53 1.54
N TRP A 28 26.34 3.74 2.08
CA TRP A 28 27.39 4.36 2.90
C TRP A 28 26.79 5.15 4.07
N THR A 29 27.65 5.67 4.94
CA THR A 29 27.28 6.29 6.23
C THR A 29 27.14 7.81 6.17
N GLY A 30 27.39 8.46 5.05
CA GLY A 30 27.15 9.90 4.93
C GLY A 30 25.70 10.23 4.59
N GLY A 31 25.42 11.53 4.47
CA GLY A 31 24.04 12.05 4.41
C GLY A 31 23.50 12.37 3.02
N ILE A 32 24.32 12.26 1.96
CA ILE A 32 23.92 12.62 0.59
C ILE A 32 24.34 11.53 -0.39
N THR A 33 23.73 11.44 -1.56
CA THR A 33 24.23 10.53 -2.60
C THR A 33 25.49 11.12 -3.22
N THR A 34 26.55 10.31 -3.35
CA THR A 34 27.81 10.71 -4.00
C THR A 34 28.06 9.86 -5.24
N THR A 35 28.84 10.40 -6.17
CA THR A 35 29.25 9.68 -7.37
C THR A 35 30.72 9.97 -7.63
N THR A 36 31.52 8.91 -7.74
CA THR A 36 32.95 8.99 -8.02
C THR A 36 33.28 8.11 -9.21
N THR A 37 33.92 8.69 -10.23
CA THR A 37 34.41 7.92 -11.37
C THR A 37 35.88 7.59 -11.16
N ARG A 38 36.21 6.30 -11.19
CA ARG A 38 37.57 5.80 -11.15
C ARG A 38 38.00 5.38 -12.55
N ILE A 39 38.95 6.15 -13.08
CA ILE A 39 39.54 5.93 -14.39
C ILE A 39 40.76 5.01 -14.26
N TYR A 40 40.84 3.97 -15.08
CA TYR A 40 41.94 3.01 -15.09
C TYR A 40 42.78 3.11 -16.38
N PRO A 41 44.00 2.54 -16.39
CA PRO A 41 44.86 2.55 -17.58
C PRO A 41 44.19 1.95 -18.83
N SER A 42 44.77 2.25 -20.00
CA SER A 42 44.28 1.76 -21.30
C SER A 42 44.31 0.24 -21.35
N ASN A 43 43.14 -0.39 -21.60
CA ASN A 43 42.80 -1.83 -21.53
C ASN A 43 42.02 -2.31 -20.28
N SER A 44 41.73 -1.44 -19.32
CA SER A 44 40.91 -1.76 -18.14
C SER A 44 39.42 -1.41 -18.35
N VAL A 45 38.59 -1.62 -17.33
CA VAL A 45 37.19 -1.16 -17.23
C VAL A 45 37.12 -0.03 -16.20
N ASP A 46 36.56 1.11 -16.57
CA ASP A 46 36.32 2.24 -15.68
C ASP A 46 35.18 1.92 -14.73
N THR A 47 35.27 2.39 -13.49
CA THR A 47 34.24 2.11 -12.48
C THR A 47 33.61 3.40 -11.99
N VAL A 48 32.30 3.53 -12.16
CA VAL A 48 31.50 4.55 -11.51
C VAL A 48 30.99 3.98 -10.19
N ILE A 49 31.35 4.62 -9.09
CA ILE A 49 30.92 4.26 -7.73
C ILE A 49 29.84 5.25 -7.32
N VAL A 50 28.64 4.74 -7.05
CA VAL A 50 27.51 5.52 -6.53
C VAL A 50 27.27 5.08 -5.08
N GLU A 51 27.48 5.99 -4.14
CA GLU A 51 27.22 5.71 -2.74
C GLU A 51 25.95 6.42 -2.29
N VAL A 52 25.00 5.65 -1.76
CA VAL A 52 23.68 6.14 -1.36
C VAL A 52 23.53 6.08 0.17
N PRO A 53 23.04 7.14 0.81
CA PRO A 53 22.87 7.19 2.26
C PRO A 53 21.82 6.16 2.73
N ARG A 54 21.94 5.71 3.99
CA ARG A 54 20.92 4.93 4.68
C ARG A 54 20.08 5.80 5.64
N PRO A 55 18.83 5.42 5.90
CA PRO A 55 18.04 4.38 5.22
C PRO A 55 17.54 4.85 3.84
N ASN A 56 17.01 3.93 3.05
CA ASN A 56 16.23 4.32 1.87
C ASN A 56 15.02 5.18 2.30
N PRO A 57 14.47 6.02 1.40
CA PRO A 57 13.15 6.56 1.57
C PRO A 57 12.15 5.45 1.89
N THR A 58 11.20 5.71 2.80
CA THR A 58 10.25 4.69 3.25
C THR A 58 8.82 5.14 2.96
N ARG A 59 8.00 4.22 2.46
CA ARG A 59 6.54 4.41 2.35
C ARG A 59 5.81 3.42 3.25
N THR A 60 4.69 3.87 3.81
CA THR A 60 3.80 3.02 4.60
C THR A 60 2.57 2.61 3.80
N VAL A 61 2.18 1.34 3.92
CA VAL A 61 0.94 0.79 3.36
C VAL A 61 0.18 0.07 4.47
N THR A 62 -1.13 0.25 4.51
CA THR A 62 -2.00 -0.40 5.50
C THR A 62 -2.89 -1.43 4.81
N THR A 63 -2.95 -2.66 5.34
CA THR A 63 -3.77 -3.74 4.78
C THR A 63 -4.49 -4.53 5.87
N PHE A 64 -5.47 -5.34 5.46
CA PHE A 64 -6.05 -6.36 6.33
C PHE A 64 -5.17 -7.61 6.40
N TRP A 65 -5.28 -8.37 7.48
CA TRP A 65 -4.74 -9.73 7.61
C TRP A 65 -5.61 -10.61 8.50
N THR A 66 -5.30 -11.91 8.55
CA THR A 66 -6.14 -12.94 9.17
C THR A 66 -5.94 -13.13 10.68
N GLY A 67 -5.02 -12.41 11.31
CA GLY A 67 -4.80 -12.53 12.75
C GLY A 67 -5.58 -11.51 13.57
N LEU A 68 -5.39 -11.58 14.89
CA LEU A 68 -6.25 -10.91 15.87
C LEU A 68 -5.66 -9.61 16.42
N THR A 69 -4.40 -9.32 16.14
CA THR A 69 -3.72 -8.10 16.59
C THR A 69 -3.04 -7.39 15.43
N PRO A 70 -2.77 -6.09 15.53
CA PRO A 70 -1.99 -5.40 14.50
C PRO A 70 -0.57 -5.96 14.42
N THR A 71 -0.01 -6.01 13.22
CA THR A 71 1.40 -6.40 12.98
C THR A 71 2.06 -5.45 11.99
N THR A 72 3.39 -5.38 12.04
CA THR A 72 4.18 -4.52 11.16
C THR A 72 5.30 -5.32 10.53
N ILE A 73 5.45 -5.19 9.21
CA ILE A 73 6.50 -5.85 8.42
C ILE A 73 7.26 -4.77 7.65
N THR A 74 8.59 -4.77 7.78
CA THR A 74 9.45 -3.86 7.02
C THR A 74 10.12 -4.63 5.89
N GLN A 75 9.89 -4.18 4.66
CA GLN A 75 10.57 -4.66 3.46
C GLN A 75 11.64 -3.66 3.05
N THR A 76 12.90 -4.12 3.07
CA THR A 76 14.06 -3.31 2.69
C THR A 76 14.52 -3.67 1.29
N ASN A 77 14.97 -2.68 0.54
CA ASN A 77 15.40 -2.83 -0.85
C ASN A 77 16.90 -2.48 -1.03
N ARG A 78 17.39 -2.62 -2.26
CA ARG A 78 18.72 -2.16 -2.67
C ARG A 78 18.77 -0.61 -2.67
N PRO A 79 19.97 0.00 -2.67
CA PRO A 79 20.06 1.46 -2.70
C PRO A 79 19.36 2.05 -3.93
N LEU A 80 18.97 3.33 -3.84
CA LEU A 80 18.14 4.05 -4.83
C LEU A 80 16.70 3.53 -4.98
N ASN A 81 16.25 2.61 -4.13
CA ASN A 81 14.86 2.16 -4.09
C ASN A 81 14.16 2.70 -2.85
N THR A 82 12.86 2.46 -2.75
CA THR A 82 12.03 2.84 -1.59
C THR A 82 11.75 1.60 -0.76
N ASP A 83 12.00 1.66 0.54
CA ASP A 83 11.61 0.62 1.49
C ASP A 83 10.11 0.73 1.77
N THR A 84 9.46 -0.39 2.11
CA THR A 84 8.02 -0.42 2.40
C THR A 84 7.77 -0.93 3.81
N VAL A 85 7.04 -0.15 4.60
CA VAL A 85 6.49 -0.58 5.89
C VAL A 85 5.03 -0.99 5.65
N ILE A 86 4.73 -2.26 5.86
CA ILE A 86 3.38 -2.81 5.75
C ILE A 86 2.83 -2.94 7.16
N VAL A 87 1.77 -2.18 7.46
CA VAL A 87 1.03 -2.29 8.70
C VAL A 87 -0.24 -3.10 8.43
N GLN A 88 -0.38 -4.22 9.10
CA GLN A 88 -1.51 -5.12 8.91
C GLN A 88 -2.42 -5.08 10.12
N PHE A 89 -3.71 -4.84 9.90
CA PHE A 89 -4.73 -4.85 10.95
C PHE A 89 -5.68 -6.04 10.77
N PRO A 90 -6.26 -6.57 11.87
CA PRO A 90 -7.37 -7.51 11.80
C PRO A 90 -8.53 -6.94 10.98
N ASN A 91 -9.42 -7.81 10.51
CA ASN A 91 -10.68 -7.38 9.90
C ASN A 91 -11.48 -6.49 10.87
N ASN A 92 -12.18 -5.52 10.32
CA ASN A 92 -12.96 -4.58 11.10
C ASN A 92 -14.09 -5.30 11.87
N PRO A 93 -14.48 -4.80 13.05
CA PRO A 93 -15.73 -5.22 13.66
C PRO A 93 -16.91 -4.89 12.73
N THR A 94 -17.96 -5.70 12.80
CA THR A 94 -19.18 -5.51 12.02
C THR A 94 -20.35 -5.13 12.93
N VAL A 95 -21.06 -4.07 12.57
CA VAL A 95 -22.32 -3.67 13.20
C VAL A 95 -23.48 -4.04 12.28
N THR A 96 -24.51 -4.68 12.82
CA THR A 96 -25.72 -5.03 12.08
C THR A 96 -26.88 -4.13 12.48
N THR A 97 -27.55 -3.54 11.50
CA THR A 97 -28.74 -2.72 11.69
C THR A 97 -29.90 -3.34 10.92
N THR A 98 -30.97 -3.68 11.62
CA THR A 98 -32.20 -4.20 11.03
C THR A 98 -33.24 -3.09 10.93
N ILE A 99 -33.83 -2.93 9.75
CA ILE A 99 -34.86 -1.94 9.46
C ILE A 99 -36.06 -2.66 8.87
N PHE A 100 -37.26 -2.39 9.39
CA PHE A 100 -38.50 -2.87 8.79
C PHE A 100 -38.92 -1.91 7.67
N GLY A 101 -38.98 -2.43 6.45
CA GLY A 101 -39.26 -1.65 5.24
C GLY A 101 -40.43 -2.21 4.44
N THR A 102 -40.56 -1.77 3.18
CA THR A 102 -41.62 -2.22 2.27
C THR A 102 -41.21 -3.40 1.39
N VAL A 103 -40.09 -4.07 1.71
CA VAL A 103 -39.63 -5.24 0.97
C VAL A 103 -40.54 -6.43 1.24
N THR A 104 -40.67 -7.35 0.28
CA THR A 104 -41.45 -8.59 0.46
C THR A 104 -40.59 -9.74 0.97
N THR A 105 -39.28 -9.62 0.89
CA THR A 105 -38.30 -10.61 1.38
C THR A 105 -37.12 -9.85 1.96
N ALA A 106 -36.49 -10.40 2.99
CA ALA A 106 -35.34 -9.76 3.62
C ALA A 106 -34.21 -9.52 2.61
N THR A 107 -33.61 -8.34 2.67
CA THR A 107 -32.45 -7.96 1.86
C THR A 107 -31.29 -7.55 2.74
N THR A 108 -30.07 -7.86 2.32
CA THR A 108 -28.86 -7.57 3.09
C THR A 108 -27.87 -6.79 2.23
N THR A 109 -27.37 -5.68 2.77
CA THR A 109 -26.31 -4.87 2.16
C THR A 109 -25.14 -4.78 3.12
N THR A 110 -23.96 -5.15 2.65
CA THR A 110 -22.71 -5.04 3.42
C THR A 110 -21.90 -3.86 2.92
N ILE A 111 -21.43 -3.03 3.85
CA ILE A 111 -20.58 -1.88 3.61
C ILE A 111 -19.27 -2.09 4.37
N THR A 112 -18.18 -2.23 3.62
CA THR A 112 -16.83 -2.41 4.17
C THR A 112 -16.06 -1.10 4.17
N THR A 113 -15.22 -0.90 5.18
CA THR A 113 -14.37 0.29 5.34
C THR A 113 -12.88 -0.05 5.30
N THR A 114 -12.01 0.96 5.33
CA THR A 114 -10.56 0.74 5.46
C THR A 114 -10.21 0.15 6.84
N PRO A 115 -9.01 -0.41 7.02
CA PRO A 115 -8.55 -0.86 8.33
C PRO A 115 -8.69 0.19 9.42
N LEU A 116 -8.99 -0.26 10.65
CA LEU A 116 -9.36 0.57 11.82
C LEU A 116 -10.78 1.18 11.76
N GLY A 117 -11.55 0.88 10.71
CA GLY A 117 -12.96 1.26 10.61
C GLY A 117 -13.90 0.27 11.26
N THR A 118 -15.19 0.48 11.03
CA THR A 118 -16.26 -0.45 11.41
C THR A 118 -17.07 -0.74 10.17
N ASP A 119 -17.23 -2.02 9.86
CA ASP A 119 -18.07 -2.44 8.74
C ASP A 119 -19.54 -2.45 9.18
N SER A 120 -20.44 -2.21 8.24
CA SER A 120 -21.88 -2.17 8.50
C SER A 120 -22.61 -3.20 7.66
N VAL A 121 -23.52 -3.92 8.28
CA VAL A 121 -24.48 -4.81 7.62
C VAL A 121 -25.85 -4.22 7.85
N ILE A 122 -26.53 -3.86 6.77
CA ILE A 122 -27.90 -3.36 6.81
C ILE A 122 -28.80 -4.48 6.34
N VAL A 123 -29.71 -4.91 7.22
CA VAL A 123 -30.75 -5.88 6.90
C VAL A 123 -32.06 -5.12 6.81
N ILE A 124 -32.74 -5.22 5.68
CA ILE A 124 -34.10 -4.68 5.52
C ILE A 124 -35.04 -5.87 5.53
N GLU A 125 -35.88 -5.97 6.55
CA GLU A 125 -36.90 -7.00 6.67
C GLU A 125 -38.25 -6.51 6.14
N PRO A 126 -39.14 -7.44 5.71
CA PRO A 126 -40.51 -7.10 5.39
C PRO A 126 -41.23 -6.41 6.54
N PRO A 127 -42.32 -5.67 6.29
CA PRO A 127 -43.10 -5.08 7.37
C PRO A 127 -43.48 -6.17 8.39
N ASN A 128 -43.32 -5.88 9.68
CA ASN A 128 -43.84 -6.71 10.77
C ASN A 128 -45.13 -6.07 11.31
N PRO A 129 -46.28 -6.25 10.64
CA PRO A 129 -47.51 -5.58 11.03
C PRO A 129 -48.07 -6.19 12.33
N THR A 130 -48.26 -5.37 13.36
CA THR A 130 -49.07 -5.76 14.52
C THR A 130 -50.54 -5.48 14.23
N VAL A 131 -51.40 -6.49 14.40
CA VAL A 131 -52.86 -6.33 14.32
C VAL A 131 -53.40 -6.09 15.73
N THR A 132 -54.07 -4.95 15.94
CA THR A 132 -54.76 -4.65 17.20
C THR A 132 -56.27 -4.85 17.01
N THR A 133 -56.84 -5.84 17.70
CA THR A 133 -58.28 -6.09 17.70
C THR A 133 -58.91 -5.54 18.98
N THR A 134 -59.82 -4.56 18.85
CA THR A 134 -60.61 -4.03 19.97
C THR A 134 -61.99 -4.69 19.98
N ILE A 135 -62.35 -5.37 21.07
CA ILE A 135 -63.64 -6.02 21.25
C ILE A 135 -64.39 -5.28 22.36
N PHE A 136 -65.64 -4.87 22.11
CA PHE A 136 -66.50 -4.23 23.11
C PHE A 136 -67.37 -5.28 23.81
N GLY A 137 -67.43 -5.23 25.14
CA GLY A 137 -68.22 -6.14 25.97
C GLY A 137 -68.33 -5.64 27.42
N SER A 138 -69.06 -6.37 28.28
CA SER A 138 -69.16 -6.06 29.71
C SER A 138 -67.88 -6.46 30.44
N VAL A 139 -66.87 -5.59 30.36
CA VAL A 139 -65.62 -5.71 31.11
C VAL A 139 -65.52 -4.60 32.16
N THR A 140 -65.01 -4.93 33.34
CA THR A 140 -64.86 -3.97 34.44
C THR A 140 -63.65 -3.04 34.25
N ALA A 141 -62.72 -3.41 33.36
CA ALA A 141 -61.53 -2.65 32.99
C ALA A 141 -61.03 -3.06 31.59
N PRO A 142 -60.32 -2.16 30.86
CA PRO A 142 -59.71 -2.51 29.58
C PRO A 142 -58.60 -3.56 29.74
N THR A 143 -58.51 -4.49 28.80
CA THR A 143 -57.46 -5.52 28.73
C THR A 143 -56.79 -5.50 27.36
N THR A 144 -55.46 -5.64 27.35
CA THR A 144 -54.65 -5.74 26.12
C THR A 144 -54.03 -7.12 26.05
N GLN A 145 -54.23 -7.83 24.93
CA GLN A 145 -53.58 -9.10 24.65
C GLN A 145 -52.76 -8.94 23.37
N THR A 146 -51.48 -9.28 23.43
CA THR A 146 -50.58 -9.28 22.27
C THR A 146 -50.49 -10.70 21.74
N PHE A 147 -50.89 -10.89 20.49
CA PHE A 147 -50.66 -12.14 19.74
C PHE A 147 -49.55 -11.87 18.72
N THR A 148 -48.55 -12.74 18.69
CA THR A 148 -47.51 -12.75 17.66
C THR A 148 -47.82 -13.93 16.74
N GLU A 149 -48.02 -13.67 15.44
CA GLU A 149 -48.13 -14.74 14.43
C GLU A 149 -46.78 -15.38 14.11
#